data_AF-A0A3A8PVA1-F1
#
_entry.id   AF-A0A3A8PVA1-F1
#
_cell.length_a   1.000
_cell.length_b   1.000
_cell.length_c   1.000
_cell.angle_alpha   90.00
_cell.angle_beta   90.00
_cell.angle_gamma   90.00
#
_symmetry.space_group_name_H-M   'P 1'
#
loop_
_entity.id
_entity.type
_entity.pdbx_description
1 polymer ?
#
loop_
_entity_poly.entity_id
_entity_poly.type
_entity_poly.pdbx_seq_one_letter_code
_entity_poly.pdbx_strand_id
1 'polypeptide(L)'
;MPPYRLQSLLDMREKAKEEAEQAFSDSVKALAKEEQEQARLEAELERRRKERKAKVQEYFQQIMAKGAGINGMNMMGRFEERLKDDEAQVALQIEHQKEVVRTAARLVEQRRMLMAEAAKELKAIEKNKEKFVKQVKKERQDREELQQEEIGSALFLARQRK
;
A
#
# COMPACT_ATOMS: atom_id res chain seq x y z
N MET A 1 -29.77 -20.97 18.80
CA MET A 1 -30.12 -20.34 17.50
C MET A 1 -29.45 -21.15 16.40
N PRO A 2 -30.10 -21.32 15.23
CA PRO A 2 -29.45 -21.95 14.08
C PRO A 2 -28.16 -21.20 13.71
N PRO A 3 -27.08 -21.92 13.35
CA PRO A 3 -25.82 -21.31 12.93
C PRO A 3 -26.01 -20.50 11.64
N TYR A 4 -25.27 -19.41 11.51
CA TYR A 4 -25.30 -18.59 10.30
C TYR A 4 -24.71 -19.37 9.12
N ARG A 5 -25.51 -19.56 8.07
CA ARG A 5 -25.16 -20.42 6.93
C ARG A 5 -23.92 -19.95 6.15
N LEU A 6 -23.60 -18.66 6.22
CA LEU A 6 -22.44 -18.06 5.54
C LEU A 6 -21.31 -17.72 6.51
N GLN A 7 -21.23 -18.38 7.67
CA GLN A 7 -20.16 -18.13 8.64
C GLN A 7 -18.77 -18.36 8.03
N SER A 8 -18.56 -19.45 7.31
CA SER A 8 -17.28 -19.70 6.65
C SER A 8 -16.90 -18.61 5.64
N LEU A 9 -17.89 -18.04 4.94
CA LEU A 9 -17.64 -16.95 3.99
C LEU A 9 -17.31 -15.64 4.75
N LEU A 10 -17.93 -15.38 5.90
CA LEU A 10 -17.56 -14.26 6.77
C LEU A 10 -16.09 -14.39 7.19
N ASP A 11 -15.69 -15.55 7.72
CA ASP A 11 -14.32 -15.79 8.19
C ASP A 11 -13.30 -15.64 7.05
N MET A 12 -13.65 -16.09 5.82
CA MET A 12 -12.81 -15.88 4.64
C MET A 12 -12.67 -14.39 4.27
N ARG A 13 -13.73 -13.60 4.39
CA ARG A 13 -13.68 -12.15 4.10
C ARG A 13 -12.95 -11.36 5.18
N GLU A 14 -13.04 -11.78 6.44
CA GLU A 14 -12.23 -11.21 7.54
C GLU A 14 -10.74 -11.41 7.24
N LYS A 15 -10.33 -12.64 6.91
CA LYS A 15 -8.95 -12.94 6.50
C LYS A 15 -8.52 -12.15 5.26
N ALA A 16 -9.36 -12.09 4.23
CA ALA A 16 -9.04 -11.34 3.02
C ALA A 16 -8.83 -9.85 3.29
N LYS A 17 -9.59 -9.26 4.24
CA LYS A 17 -9.39 -7.89 4.67
C LYS A 17 -8.04 -7.73 5.40
N GLU A 18 -7.72 -8.61 6.34
CA GLU A 18 -6.44 -8.58 7.07
C GLU A 18 -5.25 -8.73 6.11
N GLU A 19 -5.33 -9.65 5.15
CA GLU A 19 -4.31 -9.84 4.11
C GLU A 19 -4.16 -8.59 3.22
N ALA A 20 -5.27 -7.93 2.86
CA ALA A 20 -5.24 -6.71 2.07
C ALA A 20 -4.64 -5.52 2.85
N GLU A 21 -4.94 -5.39 4.15
CA GLU A 21 -4.34 -4.38 5.04
C GLU A 21 -2.84 -4.60 5.20
N GLN A 22 -2.41 -5.85 5.39
CA GLN A 22 -1.00 -6.20 5.47
C GLN A 22 -0.27 -5.90 4.15
N ALA A 23 -0.83 -6.32 3.01
CA ALA A 23 -0.26 -6.05 1.69
C ALA A 23 -0.17 -4.54 1.39
N PHE A 24 -1.16 -3.75 1.83
CA PHE A 24 -1.12 -2.30 1.73
C PHE A 24 0.02 -1.73 2.59
N SER A 25 0.13 -2.14 3.86
CA SER A 25 1.21 -1.71 4.75
C SER A 25 2.60 -2.00 4.16
N ASP A 26 2.79 -3.19 3.61
CA ASP A 26 4.07 -3.59 3.02
C ASP A 26 4.38 -2.79 1.75
N SER A 27 3.36 -2.48 0.92
CA SER A 27 3.55 -1.62 -0.25
C SER A 27 3.93 -0.18 0.12
N VAL A 28 3.37 0.36 1.21
CA VAL A 28 3.71 1.70 1.72
C VAL A 28 5.15 1.74 2.23
N LYS A 29 5.57 0.71 2.98
CA LYS A 29 6.97 0.58 3.43
C LYS A 29 7.93 0.46 2.26
N ALA A 30 7.57 -0.31 1.22
CA ALA A 30 8.36 -0.44 0.01
C ALA A 30 8.49 0.92 -0.69
N LEU A 31 7.40 1.65 -0.90
CA LEU A 31 7.44 3.00 -1.50
C LEU A 31 8.35 3.94 -0.71
N ALA A 32 8.21 4.00 0.62
CA ALA A 32 9.04 4.85 1.46
C ALA A 32 10.55 4.53 1.34
N LYS A 33 10.89 3.25 1.20
CA LYS A 33 12.28 2.82 0.97
C LYS A 33 12.80 3.30 -0.39
N GLU A 34 11.99 3.19 -1.44
CA GLU A 34 12.39 3.63 -2.79
C GLU A 34 12.51 5.16 -2.88
N GLU A 35 11.66 5.91 -2.17
CA GLU A 35 11.75 7.36 -2.04
C GLU A 35 13.02 7.79 -1.27
N GLN A 36 13.36 7.06 -0.20
CA GLN A 36 14.59 7.29 0.55
C GLN A 36 15.83 7.05 -0.32
N GLU A 37 15.82 5.99 -1.13
CA GLU A 37 16.91 5.70 -2.07
C GLU A 37 17.03 6.78 -3.15
N GLN A 38 15.90 7.26 -3.68
CA GLN A 38 15.91 8.39 -4.61
C GLN A 38 16.53 9.63 -3.99
N ALA A 39 16.13 10.01 -2.78
CA ALA A 39 16.69 11.14 -2.06
C ALA A 39 18.20 10.97 -1.80
N ARG A 40 18.66 9.75 -1.53
CA ARG A 40 20.08 9.43 -1.36
C ARG A 40 20.86 9.67 -2.66
N LEU A 41 20.34 9.20 -3.79
CA LEU A 41 20.97 9.38 -5.10
C LEU A 41 21.01 10.86 -5.52
N GLU A 42 19.94 11.61 -5.26
CA GLU A 42 19.89 13.06 -5.51
C GLU A 42 20.93 13.82 -4.65
N ALA A 43 21.04 13.48 -3.37
CA ALA A 43 22.06 14.05 -2.48
C ALA A 43 23.49 13.68 -2.93
N GLU A 44 23.69 12.46 -3.43
CA GLU A 44 24.97 12.02 -3.99
C GLU A 44 25.35 12.80 -5.24
N LEU A 45 24.40 13.01 -6.17
CA LEU A 45 24.65 13.81 -7.37
C LEU A 45 25.04 15.24 -7.01
N GLU A 46 24.33 15.87 -6.07
CA GLU A 46 24.67 17.21 -5.59
C GLU A 46 26.04 17.26 -4.91
N ARG A 47 26.41 16.24 -4.13
CA ARG A 47 27.76 16.11 -3.57
C ARG A 47 28.81 16.03 -4.67
N ARG A 48 28.61 15.16 -5.67
CA ARG A 48 29.54 14.99 -6.81
C ARG A 48 29.69 16.28 -7.61
N ARG A 49 28.62 17.04 -7.85
CA ARG A 49 28.65 18.35 -8.50
C ARG A 49 29.52 19.37 -7.74
N LYS A 50 29.41 19.40 -6.41
CA LYS A 50 30.25 20.28 -5.57
C LYS A 50 31.71 19.83 -5.63
N GLU A 51 31.96 18.53 -5.51
CA GLU A 51 33.31 17.96 -5.61
C GLU A 51 33.95 18.22 -6.97
N ARG A 52 33.20 18.09 -8.08
CA ARG A 52 33.71 18.41 -9.42
C ARG A 52 34.17 19.85 -9.50
N LYS A 53 33.34 20.81 -9.07
CA LYS A 53 33.71 22.22 -9.08
C LYS A 53 34.99 22.47 -8.28
N ALA A 54 35.09 21.90 -7.07
CA ALA A 54 36.28 22.03 -6.23
C ALA A 54 37.53 21.40 -6.88
N LYS A 55 37.43 20.15 -7.36
CA LYS A 55 38.53 19.42 -8.00
C LYS A 55 39.00 20.09 -9.30
N VAL A 56 38.07 20.57 -10.12
CA VAL A 56 38.37 21.29 -11.36
C VAL A 56 39.08 22.61 -11.05
N GLN A 57 38.63 23.35 -10.03
CA GLN A 57 39.27 24.60 -9.61
C GLN A 57 40.67 24.36 -9.03
N GLU A 58 40.83 23.34 -8.19
CA GLU A 58 42.14 22.96 -7.64
C GLU A 58 43.10 22.52 -8.75
N TYR A 59 42.64 21.66 -9.66
CA TYR A 59 43.44 21.19 -10.79
C TYR A 59 43.84 22.33 -11.73
N PHE A 60 42.93 23.28 -11.97
CA PHE A 60 43.21 24.50 -12.73
C PHE A 60 44.32 25.34 -12.07
N GLN A 61 44.23 25.57 -10.76
CA GLN A 61 45.27 26.31 -10.02
C GLN A 61 46.63 25.60 -10.10
N GLN A 62 46.66 24.27 -9.99
CA GLN A 62 47.89 23.48 -10.12
C GLN A 62 48.51 23.59 -11.53
N ILE A 63 47.69 23.57 -12.58
CA ILE A 63 48.16 23.74 -13.96
C ILE A 63 48.70 25.15 -14.19
N MET A 64 48.01 26.17 -13.69
CA MET A 64 48.45 27.56 -13.80
C MET A 64 49.76 27.80 -13.06
N ALA A 65 49.93 27.24 -11.85
CA ALA A 65 51.16 27.35 -11.07
C ALA A 65 52.37 26.66 -11.73
N LYS A 66 52.15 25.61 -12.53
CA LYS A 66 53.19 24.87 -13.26
C LYS A 66 53.53 25.46 -14.65
N GLY A 67 52.86 26.55 -15.05
CA GLY A 67 52.95 27.11 -16.39
C GLY A 67 51.95 26.42 -17.34
N ALA A 68 50.86 27.10 -17.63
CA ALA A 68 49.79 26.56 -18.47
C ALA A 68 50.21 26.53 -19.96
N GLY A 69 50.65 25.36 -20.42
CA GLY A 69 50.77 25.05 -21.86
C GLY A 69 49.50 24.42 -22.43
N ILE A 70 49.39 24.36 -23.76
CA ILE A 70 48.26 23.74 -24.50
C ILE A 70 47.99 22.30 -24.02
N ASN A 71 49.04 21.53 -23.71
CA ASN A 71 48.91 20.17 -23.18
C ASN A 71 48.28 20.12 -21.77
N GLY A 72 48.54 21.11 -20.92
CA GLY A 72 47.94 21.18 -19.58
C GLY A 72 46.43 21.44 -19.65
N MET A 73 46.01 22.36 -20.54
CA MET A 73 44.59 22.65 -20.77
C MET A 73 43.83 21.46 -21.38
N ASN A 74 44.45 20.72 -22.31
CA ASN A 74 43.84 19.50 -22.86
C ASN A 74 43.65 18.40 -21.80
N MET A 75 44.60 18.25 -20.88
CA MET A 75 44.49 17.28 -19.78
C MET A 75 43.42 17.69 -18.77
N MET A 76 43.23 18.99 -18.52
CA MET A 76 42.13 19.53 -17.72
C MET A 76 40.76 19.21 -18.33
N GLY A 77 40.59 19.43 -19.63
CA GLY A 77 39.33 19.12 -20.33
C GLY A 77 38.91 17.66 -20.17
N ARG A 78 39.85 16.72 -20.38
CA ARG A 78 39.60 15.27 -20.19
C ARG A 78 39.34 14.88 -18.74
N PHE A 79 39.92 15.60 -17.78
CA PHE A 79 39.65 15.38 -16.36
C PHE A 79 38.23 15.84 -15.99
N GLU A 80 37.83 17.03 -16.43
CA GLU A 80 36.47 17.52 -16.22
C GLU A 80 35.42 16.64 -16.91
N GLU A 81 35.69 16.17 -18.13
CA GLU A 81 34.81 15.28 -18.88
C GLU A 81 34.55 13.97 -18.13
N ARG A 82 35.59 13.30 -17.62
CA ARG A 82 35.42 12.09 -16.80
C ARG A 82 34.56 12.32 -15.55
N LEU A 83 34.74 13.46 -14.88
CA LEU A 83 33.91 13.82 -13.72
C LEU A 83 32.46 14.10 -14.11
N LYS A 84 32.22 14.65 -15.31
CA LYS A 84 30.86 14.83 -15.85
C LYS A 84 30.23 13.50 -16.24
N ASP A 85 31.00 12.55 -16.76
CA ASP A 85 30.51 11.20 -17.07
C ASP A 85 30.06 10.48 -15.79
N ASP A 86 30.84 10.59 -14.70
CA ASP A 86 30.47 10.04 -13.39
C ASP A 86 29.19 10.68 -12.81
N GLU A 87 28.95 11.97 -13.07
CA GLU A 87 27.70 12.65 -12.72
C GLU A 87 26.53 12.17 -13.59
N ALA A 88 26.77 11.98 -14.90
CA ALA A 88 25.76 11.50 -15.84
C ALA A 88 25.30 10.08 -15.51
N GLN A 89 26.21 9.21 -15.06
CA GLN A 89 25.84 7.87 -14.60
C GLN A 89 24.89 7.90 -13.39
N VAL A 90 25.15 8.76 -12.40
CA VAL A 90 24.24 8.91 -11.25
C VAL A 90 22.92 9.54 -11.68
N ALA A 91 22.93 10.49 -12.61
CA ALA A 91 21.70 11.06 -13.16
C ALA A 91 20.84 9.99 -13.86
N LEU A 92 21.45 9.06 -14.61
CA LEU A 92 20.75 7.93 -15.20
C LEU A 92 20.17 6.99 -14.15
N GLN A 93 20.91 6.73 -13.06
CA GLN A 93 20.40 5.94 -11.93
C GLN A 93 19.18 6.62 -11.27
N ILE A 94 19.19 7.94 -11.12
CA ILE A 94 18.05 8.71 -10.60
C ILE A 94 16.83 8.57 -11.52
N GLU A 95 17.01 8.68 -12.84
CA GLU A 95 15.89 8.50 -13.78
C GLU A 95 15.31 7.08 -13.71
N HIS A 96 16.15 6.05 -13.59
CA HIS A 96 15.67 4.70 -13.36
C HIS A 96 14.92 4.58 -12.02
N GLN A 97 15.47 5.15 -10.95
CA GLN A 97 14.87 5.13 -9.62
C GLN A 97 13.51 5.84 -9.59
N LYS A 98 13.33 6.92 -10.34
CA LYS A 98 12.02 7.60 -10.48
C LYS A 98 10.95 6.68 -11.05
N GLU A 99 11.29 5.84 -12.03
CA GLU A 99 10.35 4.87 -12.58
C GLU A 99 10.05 3.73 -11.58
N VAL A 100 11.02 3.33 -10.77
CA VAL A 100 10.81 2.40 -9.64
C VAL A 100 9.84 2.99 -8.62
N VAL A 101 10.06 4.24 -8.18
CA VAL A 101 9.17 4.96 -7.26
C VAL A 101 7.77 5.12 -7.83
N ARG A 102 7.65 5.50 -9.11
CA ARG A 102 6.36 5.59 -9.81
C ARG A 102 5.63 4.25 -9.83
N THR A 103 6.35 3.15 -10.04
CA THR A 103 5.78 1.80 -10.05
C THR A 103 5.32 1.38 -8.66
N ALA A 104 6.13 1.65 -7.63
CA ALA A 104 5.77 1.41 -6.23
C ALA A 104 4.53 2.23 -5.82
N ALA A 105 4.45 3.50 -6.23
CA ALA A 105 3.29 4.36 -5.95
C ALA A 105 2.00 3.83 -6.61
N ARG A 106 2.08 3.35 -7.86
CA ARG A 106 0.94 2.69 -8.52
C ARG A 106 0.50 1.44 -7.77
N LEU A 107 1.46 0.65 -7.27
CA LEU A 107 1.15 -0.55 -6.49
C LEU A 107 0.45 -0.19 -5.17
N VAL A 108 0.89 0.84 -4.46
CA VAL A 108 0.24 1.34 -3.24
C VAL A 108 -1.23 1.70 -3.53
N GLU A 109 -1.49 2.44 -4.61
CA GLU A 109 -2.87 2.83 -4.96
C GLU A 109 -3.71 1.61 -5.36
N GLN A 110 -3.14 0.64 -6.08
CA GLN A 110 -3.82 -0.62 -6.38
C GLN A 110 -4.18 -1.39 -5.10
N ARG A 111 -3.25 -1.49 -4.14
CA ARG A 111 -3.49 -2.18 -2.85
C ARG A 111 -4.52 -1.44 -2.00
N ARG A 112 -4.53 -0.11 -2.05
CA ARG A 112 -5.56 0.71 -1.39
C ARG A 112 -6.96 0.41 -1.93
N MET A 113 -7.11 0.29 -3.25
CA MET A 113 -8.39 -0.07 -3.87
C MET A 113 -8.85 -1.48 -3.44
N LEU A 114 -7.94 -2.46 -3.45
CA LEU A 114 -8.25 -3.84 -3.02
C LEU A 114 -8.64 -3.90 -1.55
N MET A 115 -7.97 -3.15 -0.67
CA MET A 115 -8.31 -3.05 0.74
C MET A 115 -9.72 -2.44 0.93
N ALA A 116 -10.05 -1.40 0.18
CA ALA A 116 -11.38 -0.79 0.22
C ALA A 116 -12.48 -1.75 -0.27
N GLU A 117 -12.19 -2.54 -1.31
CA GLU A 117 -13.10 -3.56 -1.82
C GLU A 117 -13.32 -4.69 -0.80
N ALA A 118 -12.25 -5.24 -0.21
CA ALA A 118 -12.34 -6.27 0.81
C ALA A 118 -13.16 -5.79 2.04
N ALA A 119 -12.95 -4.55 2.48
CA ALA A 119 -13.74 -3.96 3.56
C ALA A 119 -15.23 -3.79 3.20
N LYS A 120 -15.54 -3.44 1.95
CA LYS A 120 -16.91 -3.33 1.45
C LYS A 120 -17.60 -4.70 1.43
N GLU A 121 -16.91 -5.73 0.95
CA GLU A 121 -17.43 -7.10 0.89
C GLU A 121 -17.68 -7.66 2.29
N LEU A 122 -16.75 -7.47 3.24
CA LEU A 122 -16.92 -7.88 4.63
C LEU A 122 -18.18 -7.23 5.24
N LYS A 123 -18.30 -5.90 5.09
CA LYS A 123 -19.46 -5.15 5.59
C LYS A 123 -20.78 -5.63 4.99
N ALA A 124 -20.78 -6.08 3.73
CA ALA A 124 -21.98 -6.64 3.10
C ALA A 124 -22.41 -7.96 3.77
N ILE A 125 -21.46 -8.82 4.12
CA ILE A 125 -21.74 -10.10 4.78
C ILE A 125 -22.13 -9.90 6.25
N GLU A 126 -21.50 -8.98 6.97
CA GLU A 126 -21.89 -8.61 8.33
C GLU A 126 -23.35 -8.17 8.39
N LYS A 127 -23.75 -7.26 7.48
CA LYS A 127 -25.16 -6.84 7.35
C LYS A 127 -26.10 -7.99 7.01
N ASN A 128 -25.66 -8.96 6.20
CA ASN A 128 -26.46 -10.16 5.92
C ASN A 128 -26.64 -11.02 7.17
N LYS A 129 -25.57 -11.23 7.95
CA LYS A 129 -25.60 -11.95 9.22
C LYS A 129 -26.56 -11.30 10.22
N GLU A 130 -26.51 -9.97 10.35
CA GLU A 130 -27.45 -9.23 11.20
C GLU A 130 -28.91 -9.42 10.78
N LYS A 131 -29.20 -9.35 9.47
CA LYS A 131 -30.55 -9.60 8.94
C LYS A 131 -31.01 -11.03 9.21
N PHE A 132 -30.13 -12.01 9.01
CA PHE A 132 -30.43 -13.41 9.30
C PHE A 132 -30.78 -13.62 10.77
N VAL A 133 -30.00 -13.06 11.71
CA VAL A 133 -30.27 -13.17 13.15
C VAL A 133 -31.62 -12.54 13.51
N LYS A 134 -31.96 -11.39 12.92
CA LYS A 134 -33.27 -10.74 13.13
C LYS A 134 -34.42 -11.60 12.58
N GLN A 135 -34.26 -12.17 11.39
CA GLN A 135 -35.26 -13.04 10.78
C GLN A 135 -35.48 -14.31 11.60
N VAL A 136 -34.41 -15.00 11.98
CA VAL A 136 -34.48 -16.21 12.82
C VAL A 136 -35.16 -15.92 14.16
N LYS A 137 -34.85 -14.77 14.78
CA LYS A 137 -35.50 -14.36 16.03
C LYS A 137 -37.00 -14.13 15.81
N LYS A 138 -37.37 -13.45 14.74
CA LYS A 138 -38.78 -13.20 14.39
C LYS A 138 -39.53 -14.50 14.11
N GLU A 139 -39.00 -15.37 13.25
CA GLU A 139 -39.62 -16.67 12.94
C GLU A 139 -39.81 -17.53 14.20
N ARG A 140 -38.89 -17.44 15.16
CA ARG A 140 -39.04 -18.11 16.45
C ARG A 140 -40.17 -17.50 17.29
N GLN A 141 -40.26 -16.18 17.35
CA GLN A 141 -41.34 -15.49 18.07
C GLN A 141 -42.71 -15.79 17.45
N ASP A 142 -42.83 -15.67 16.13
CA ASP A 142 -44.07 -15.97 15.39
C ASP A 142 -44.51 -17.43 15.61
N ARG A 143 -43.55 -18.36 15.69
CA ARG A 143 -43.84 -19.79 15.97
C ARG A 143 -44.25 -20.04 17.42
N GLU A 144 -43.62 -19.36 18.38
CA GLU A 144 -43.99 -19.44 19.81
C GLU A 144 -45.39 -18.84 20.04
N GLU A 145 -45.74 -17.74 19.37
CA GLU A 145 -47.07 -17.11 19.40
C GLU A 145 -48.14 -18.05 18.83
N LEU A 146 -47.92 -18.62 17.63
CA LEU A 146 -48.84 -19.60 17.03
C LEU A 146 -49.07 -20.82 17.94
N GLN A 147 -48.01 -21.35 18.56
CA GLN A 147 -48.13 -22.47 19.50
C GLN A 147 -48.94 -22.09 20.75
N GLN A 148 -48.78 -20.86 21.26
CA GLN A 148 -49.57 -20.39 22.40
C GLN A 148 -51.06 -20.22 22.05
N GLU A 149 -51.36 -19.69 20.86
CA GLU A 149 -52.73 -19.60 20.36
C GLU A 149 -53.37 -20.98 20.20
N GLU A 150 -52.67 -21.93 19.58
CA GLU A 150 -53.15 -23.32 19.42
C GLU A 150 -53.43 -23.99 20.77
N ILE A 151 -52.51 -23.85 21.75
CA ILE A 151 -52.69 -24.37 23.11
C ILE A 151 -53.90 -23.69 23.79
N GLY A 152 -54.01 -22.37 23.67
CA GLY A 152 -55.11 -21.59 24.23
C GLY A 152 -56.48 -22.03 23.67
N SER A 153 -56.58 -22.15 22.34
CA SER A 153 -57.78 -22.65 21.67
C SER A 153 -58.12 -24.08 22.07
N ALA A 154 -57.13 -24.98 22.15
CA ALA A 154 -57.34 -26.36 22.57
C ALA A 154 -57.86 -26.45 24.02
N LEU A 155 -57.28 -25.68 24.94
CA LEU A 155 -57.71 -25.60 26.34
C LEU A 155 -59.13 -25.02 26.48
N PHE A 156 -59.46 -23.99 25.69
CA PHE A 156 -60.79 -23.40 25.67
C PHE A 156 -61.85 -24.41 25.20
N LEU A 157 -61.60 -25.11 24.09
CA LEU A 157 -62.48 -26.16 23.57
C LEU A 157 -62.63 -27.32 24.57
N ALA A 158 -61.54 -27.69 25.26
CA ALA A 158 -61.59 -28.73 26.29
C ALA A 158 -62.44 -28.32 27.51
N ARG A 159 -62.46 -27.03 27.88
CA ARG A 159 -63.32 -26.52 28.96
C ARG A 159 -64.80 -26.50 28.57
N GLN A 160 -65.16 -26.19 27.32
CA GLN A 160 -66.56 -26.15 26.87
C GLN A 160 -67.20 -27.54 26.72
N ARG A 161 -66.39 -28.61 26.67
CA ARG A 161 -66.88 -30.01 26.56
C ARG A 161 -67.22 -30.66 27.91
N LYS A 162 -66.98 -29.97 29.03
CA LYS A 162 -67.39 -30.39 30.38
C LYS A 162 -68.63 -29.61 30.81
#